data_AF-A0A3E3JZT5-F1
#
_entry.id   AF-A0A3E3JZT5-F1
#
_cell.length_a   1.000
_cell.length_b   1.000
_cell.length_c   1.000
_cell.angle_alpha   90.00
_cell.angle_beta   90.00
_cell.angle_gamma   90.00
#
_symmetry.space_group_name_H-M   'P 1'
#
loop_
_entity.id
_entity.type
_entity.pdbx_description
1 polymer ?
#
loop_
_entity_poly.entity_id
_entity_poly.type
_entity_poly.pdbx_seq_one_letter_code
_entity_poly.pdbx_strand_id
1 'polypeptide(L)'
;MEFQDLNKDMVVFSYHVSPNFGMEGDDGGFLLELRGNGNLKFVAYRLFDEIKTMKIFKLDREETKEIFELLKGSEHIWRQIPEKLDNHLNDGPGNINEFIFLNGKKVQAHNIRKTWLPGEALRGGPYYKRFRKVMKYENQVMHIFEGIARVLKKKEIHLTLEHCRIRERYKVKITWIDKTKQQSRI
;
A
#
# COMPACT_ATOMS: atom_id res chain seq x y z
N MET A 1 -21.61 -4.69 -4.86
CA MET A 1 -20.77 -5.88 -4.64
C MET A 1 -20.83 -6.21 -3.17
N GLU A 2 -21.20 -7.45 -2.86
CA GLU A 2 -21.20 -8.01 -1.51
C GLU A 2 -19.93 -8.83 -1.29
N PHE A 3 -19.58 -9.08 -0.02
CA PHE A 3 -18.40 -9.87 0.32
C PHE A 3 -18.43 -11.28 -0.31
N GLN A 4 -19.62 -11.84 -0.48
CA GLN A 4 -19.84 -13.16 -1.07
C GLN A 4 -19.50 -13.21 -2.57
N ASP A 5 -19.47 -12.06 -3.24
CA ASP A 5 -19.14 -11.94 -4.66
C ASP A 5 -17.63 -11.96 -4.93
N LEU A 6 -16.81 -11.83 -3.88
CA LEU A 6 -15.36 -11.80 -3.99
C LEU A 6 -14.83 -13.14 -4.48
N ASN A 7 -14.01 -13.09 -5.53
CA ASN A 7 -13.30 -14.25 -6.05
C ASN A 7 -11.77 -14.07 -5.97
N LYS A 8 -11.03 -15.12 -6.33
CA LYS A 8 -9.55 -15.15 -6.27
C LYS A 8 -8.87 -14.12 -7.18
N ASP A 9 -9.54 -13.66 -8.23
CA ASP A 9 -8.98 -12.78 -9.25
C ASP A 9 -9.22 -11.30 -8.91
N MET A 10 -10.17 -11.01 -8.02
CA MET A 10 -10.46 -9.66 -7.55
C MET A 10 -9.41 -9.17 -6.55
N VAL A 11 -8.85 -7.98 -6.79
CA VAL A 11 -8.04 -7.23 -5.81
C VAL A 11 -8.99 -6.54 -4.83
N VAL A 12 -8.87 -6.90 -3.55
CA VAL A 12 -9.56 -6.19 -2.46
C VAL A 12 -8.80 -4.91 -2.14
N PHE A 13 -7.48 -5.03 -1.99
CA PHE A 13 -6.58 -3.93 -1.69
C PHE A 13 -5.20 -4.22 -2.23
N SER A 14 -4.53 -3.21 -2.79
CA SER A 14 -3.11 -3.27 -3.08
C SER A 14 -2.41 -2.01 -2.60
N TYR A 15 -1.23 -2.16 -2.03
CA TYR A 15 -0.32 -1.08 -1.70
C TYR A 15 1.05 -1.37 -2.29
N HIS A 16 1.58 -0.42 -3.04
CA HIS A 16 2.91 -0.48 -3.61
C HIS A 16 3.65 0.81 -3.25
N VAL A 17 4.89 0.67 -2.78
CA VAL A 17 5.78 1.79 -2.51
C VAL A 17 7.08 1.57 -3.24
N SER A 18 7.58 2.62 -3.88
CA SER A 18 8.88 2.64 -4.54
C SER A 18 9.57 3.98 -4.30
N PRO A 19 10.89 4.02 -4.16
CA PRO A 19 11.63 5.28 -4.09
C PRO A 19 11.55 6.04 -5.43
N ASN A 20 11.59 7.37 -5.40
CA ASN A 20 11.66 8.19 -6.63
C ASN A 20 13.01 8.07 -7.34
N PHE A 21 14.08 7.81 -6.58
CA PHE A 21 15.44 7.69 -7.10
C PHE A 21 16.30 6.79 -6.22
N GLY A 22 17.41 6.31 -6.78
CA GLY A 22 18.46 5.58 -6.08
C GLY A 22 19.42 4.92 -7.07
N MET A 23 20.23 4.00 -6.60
CA MET A 23 21.26 3.31 -7.38
C MET A 23 20.94 1.82 -7.56
N GLU A 24 21.56 1.20 -8.56
CA GLU A 24 21.43 -0.24 -8.77
C GLU A 24 21.87 -1.01 -7.52
N GLY A 25 21.02 -1.92 -7.06
CA GLY A 25 21.23 -2.70 -5.83
C GLY A 25 20.57 -2.14 -4.57
N ASP A 26 20.08 -0.89 -4.57
CA ASP A 26 19.33 -0.31 -3.46
C ASP A 26 17.96 -0.98 -3.28
N ASP A 27 17.30 -0.71 -2.14
CA ASP A 27 15.95 -1.18 -1.86
C ASP A 27 14.93 -0.51 -2.79
N GLY A 28 14.14 -1.32 -3.52
CA GLY A 28 13.14 -0.86 -4.48
C GLY A 28 11.75 -0.70 -3.88
N GLY A 29 11.61 -0.85 -2.56
CA GLY A 29 10.34 -0.83 -1.87
C GLY A 29 9.60 -2.17 -1.97
N PHE A 30 8.27 -2.14 -1.86
CA PHE A 30 7.48 -3.36 -1.74
C PHE A 30 6.03 -3.22 -2.23
N LEU A 31 5.45 -4.37 -2.56
CA LEU A 31 4.04 -4.58 -2.89
C LEU A 31 3.39 -5.46 -1.82
N LEU A 32 2.21 -5.07 -1.36
CA LEU A 32 1.29 -5.89 -0.58
C LEU A 32 -0.08 -5.91 -1.26
N GLU A 33 -0.54 -7.09 -1.67
CA GLU A 33 -1.79 -7.26 -2.41
C GLU A 33 -2.67 -8.31 -1.74
N LEU A 34 -3.92 -7.93 -1.41
CA LEU A 34 -4.96 -8.81 -0.90
C LEU A 34 -5.97 -9.13 -1.99
N ARG A 35 -6.17 -10.42 -2.26
CA ARG A 35 -7.19 -10.93 -3.18
C ARG A 35 -8.47 -11.33 -2.45
N GLY A 36 -9.58 -11.41 -3.18
CA GLY A 36 -10.91 -11.68 -2.64
C GLY A 36 -11.06 -13.03 -1.92
N ASN A 37 -10.19 -14.00 -2.24
CA ASN A 37 -10.13 -15.28 -1.55
C ASN A 37 -9.29 -15.25 -0.25
N GLY A 38 -8.78 -14.10 0.17
CA GLY A 38 -7.90 -13.96 1.35
C GLY A 38 -6.41 -14.22 1.08
N ASN A 39 -5.99 -14.43 -0.18
CA ASN A 39 -4.56 -14.52 -0.48
C ASN A 39 -3.91 -13.14 -0.32
N LEU A 40 -2.92 -13.05 0.56
CA LEU A 40 -2.12 -11.87 0.79
C LEU A 40 -0.71 -12.09 0.23
N LYS A 41 -0.40 -11.43 -0.88
CA LYS A 41 0.91 -11.50 -1.56
C LYS A 41 1.76 -10.33 -1.10
N PHE A 42 2.96 -10.62 -0.62
CA PHE A 42 4.00 -9.66 -0.32
C PHE A 42 5.18 -9.85 -1.28
N VAL A 43 5.64 -8.77 -1.90
CA VAL A 43 6.84 -8.76 -2.73
C VAL A 43 7.70 -7.58 -2.31
N ALA A 44 8.99 -7.83 -2.03
CA ALA A 44 9.98 -6.78 -1.86
C ALA A 44 10.89 -6.76 -3.07
N TYR A 45 11.27 -5.56 -3.50
CA TYR A 45 12.05 -5.32 -4.71
C TYR A 45 13.42 -4.72 -4.35
N ARG A 46 14.38 -4.87 -5.25
CA ARG A 46 15.48 -3.91 -5.40
C ARG A 46 15.08 -2.91 -6.47
N LEU A 47 15.79 -1.79 -6.53
CA LEU A 47 15.65 -0.85 -7.64
C LEU A 47 15.83 -1.56 -8.99
N PHE A 48 15.09 -1.09 -10.01
CA PHE A 48 14.94 -1.74 -11.33
C PHE A 48 14.16 -3.06 -11.31
N ASP A 49 13.20 -3.17 -10.39
CA ASP A 49 12.18 -4.24 -10.33
C ASP A 49 12.72 -5.67 -10.14
N GLU A 50 13.96 -5.84 -9.67
CA GLU A 50 14.49 -7.15 -9.29
C GLU A 50 13.78 -7.65 -8.03
N ILE A 51 13.08 -8.79 -8.10
CA ILE A 51 12.39 -9.37 -6.94
C ILE A 51 13.44 -9.86 -5.93
N LYS A 52 13.53 -9.16 -4.79
CA LYS A 52 14.37 -9.54 -3.64
C LYS A 52 13.73 -10.66 -2.83
N THR A 53 12.42 -10.61 -2.64
CA THR A 53 11.69 -11.60 -1.84
C THR A 53 10.22 -11.61 -2.24
N MET A 54 9.63 -12.80 -2.34
CA MET A 54 8.18 -12.97 -2.46
C MET A 54 7.68 -13.92 -1.38
N LYS A 55 6.57 -13.58 -0.73
CA LYS A 55 5.89 -14.39 0.26
C LYS A 55 4.38 -14.33 0.03
N ILE A 56 3.70 -15.47 0.20
CA ILE A 56 2.24 -15.54 0.12
C ILE A 56 1.72 -16.04 1.47
N PHE A 57 0.70 -15.34 1.96
CA PHE A 57 0.01 -15.62 3.21
C PHE A 57 -1.47 -15.81 2.91
N LYS A 58 -2.15 -16.49 3.83
CA LYS A 58 -3.59 -16.68 3.76
C LYS A 58 -4.23 -15.99 4.95
N LEU A 59 -5.00 -14.95 4.66
CA LEU A 59 -5.94 -14.38 5.62
C LEU A 59 -7.17 -15.28 5.71
N ASP A 60 -7.77 -15.34 6.90
CA ASP A 60 -9.03 -16.01 7.11
C ASP A 60 -10.19 -15.21 6.49
N ARG A 61 -11.38 -15.83 6.48
CA ARG A 61 -12.59 -15.23 5.90
C ARG A 61 -13.02 -13.98 6.66
N GLU A 62 -12.88 -13.94 7.97
CA GLU A 62 -13.33 -12.83 8.81
C GLU A 62 -12.41 -11.62 8.65
N GLU A 63 -11.11 -11.83 8.60
CA GLU A 63 -10.08 -10.80 8.33
C GLU A 63 -10.27 -10.17 6.96
N THR A 64 -10.44 -11.01 5.93
CA THR A 64 -10.68 -10.54 4.55
C THR A 64 -11.97 -9.73 4.49
N LYS A 65 -13.00 -10.19 5.22
CA LYS A 65 -14.28 -9.47 5.34
C LYS A 65 -14.13 -8.14 6.05
N GLU A 66 -13.37 -8.06 7.14
CA GLU A 66 -13.17 -6.81 7.88
C GLU A 66 -12.51 -5.73 6.99
N ILE A 67 -11.49 -6.11 6.20
CA ILE A 67 -10.86 -5.19 5.23
C ILE A 67 -11.83 -4.81 4.12
N PHE A 68 -12.59 -5.76 3.59
CA PHE A 68 -13.60 -5.49 2.55
C PHE A 68 -14.67 -4.51 3.04
N GLU A 69 -15.25 -4.73 4.23
CA GLU A 69 -16.29 -3.86 4.79
C GLU A 69 -15.75 -2.46 5.10
N LEU A 70 -14.48 -2.34 5.54
CA LEU A 70 -13.83 -1.05 5.72
C LEU A 70 -13.74 -0.29 4.39
N LEU A 71 -13.35 -0.96 3.32
CA LEU A 71 -13.25 -0.35 1.99
C LEU A 71 -14.62 -0.02 1.41
N LYS A 72 -15.60 -0.91 1.57
CA LYS A 72 -16.98 -0.67 1.13
C LYS A 72 -17.61 0.50 1.89
N GLY A 73 -17.44 0.56 3.22
CA GLY A 73 -17.93 1.66 4.05
C GLY A 73 -17.28 3.01 3.72
N SER A 74 -16.02 3.01 3.28
CA SER A 74 -15.30 4.21 2.85
C SER A 74 -15.44 4.54 1.36
N GLU A 75 -16.28 3.83 0.61
CA GLU A 75 -16.41 3.98 -0.84
C GLU A 75 -16.78 5.38 -1.31
N HIS A 76 -17.70 6.02 -0.60
CA HIS A 76 -18.09 7.40 -0.87
C HIS A 76 -16.93 8.40 -0.71
N ILE A 77 -15.89 8.05 0.06
CA ILE A 77 -14.69 8.87 0.28
C ILE A 77 -13.69 8.62 -0.84
N TRP A 78 -13.20 7.38 -1.00
CA TRP A 78 -12.08 7.11 -1.91
C TRP A 78 -12.45 7.23 -3.39
N ARG A 79 -13.72 7.11 -3.77
CA ARG A 79 -14.16 7.39 -5.15
C ARG A 79 -13.94 8.85 -5.56
N GLN A 80 -13.97 9.78 -4.61
CA GLN A 80 -13.78 11.22 -4.88
C GLN A 80 -12.31 11.65 -4.90
N ILE A 81 -11.40 10.75 -4.51
CA ILE A 81 -9.98 11.06 -4.44
C ILE A 81 -9.39 11.07 -5.87
N PRO A 82 -8.69 12.15 -6.27
CA PRO A 82 -7.96 12.20 -7.54
C PRO A 82 -6.97 11.04 -7.67
N GLU A 83 -6.71 10.59 -8.89
CA GLU A 83 -5.76 9.50 -9.13
C GLU A 83 -4.31 9.87 -8.82
N LYS A 84 -3.98 11.17 -8.82
CA LYS A 84 -2.65 11.68 -8.52
C LYS A 84 -2.74 12.70 -7.39
N LEU A 85 -1.96 12.50 -6.35
CA LEU A 85 -1.80 13.39 -5.21
C LEU A 85 -0.33 13.81 -5.12
N ASP A 86 -0.09 15.11 -5.17
CA ASP A 86 1.23 15.68 -4.99
C ASP A 86 1.08 17.06 -4.34
N ASN A 87 1.62 17.20 -3.13
CA ASN A 87 1.65 18.45 -2.40
C ASN A 87 2.97 19.22 -2.58
N HIS A 88 3.88 18.70 -3.43
CA HIS A 88 5.22 19.23 -3.71
C HIS A 88 6.08 19.41 -2.46
N LEU A 89 5.80 18.65 -1.41
CA LEU A 89 6.64 18.61 -0.24
C LEU A 89 7.96 17.92 -0.61
N ASN A 90 9.05 18.66 -0.44
CA ASN A 90 10.38 18.17 -0.68
C ASN A 90 11.04 17.83 0.67
N ASP A 91 10.83 16.61 1.14
CA ASP A 91 11.26 16.09 2.45
C ASP A 91 12.24 14.92 2.35
N GLY A 92 13.03 14.88 1.27
CA GLY A 92 14.10 13.91 1.08
C GLY A 92 13.97 13.18 -0.26
N PRO A 93 14.51 11.94 -0.38
CA PRO A 93 14.54 11.25 -1.65
C PRO A 93 13.15 10.96 -2.24
N GLY A 94 12.18 10.84 -1.34
CA GLY A 94 10.78 10.77 -1.67
C GLY A 94 10.36 9.42 -2.23
N ASN A 95 9.10 9.08 -1.98
CA ASN A 95 8.50 7.81 -2.35
C ASN A 95 7.25 8.05 -3.20
N ILE A 96 7.05 7.18 -4.17
CA ILE A 96 5.79 7.02 -4.88
C ILE A 96 5.00 5.95 -4.13
N ASN A 97 3.79 6.32 -3.70
CA ASN A 97 2.90 5.45 -2.95
C ASN A 97 1.67 5.19 -3.83
N GLU A 98 1.46 3.94 -4.22
CA GLU A 98 0.34 3.53 -5.05
C GLU A 98 -0.63 2.68 -4.24
N PHE A 99 -1.88 3.12 -4.20
CA PHE A 99 -3.00 2.46 -3.54
C PHE A 99 -3.99 2.02 -4.61
N ILE A 100 -4.41 0.76 -4.55
CA ILE A 100 -5.52 0.24 -5.34
C ILE A 100 -6.60 -0.21 -4.37
N PHE A 101 -7.75 0.45 -4.44
CA PHE A 101 -8.95 0.13 -3.68
C PHE A 101 -9.87 -0.81 -4.46
N LEU A 102 -10.99 -1.20 -3.83
CA LEU A 102 -12.03 -1.99 -4.47
C LEU A 102 -12.44 -1.41 -5.83
N ASN A 103 -12.86 -2.29 -6.74
CA ASN A 103 -13.21 -1.96 -8.12
C ASN A 103 -12.05 -1.34 -8.94
N GLY A 104 -10.81 -1.48 -8.49
CA GLY A 104 -9.62 -1.05 -9.24
C GLY A 104 -9.34 0.45 -9.19
N LYS A 105 -9.98 1.22 -8.30
CA LYS A 105 -9.68 2.65 -8.13
C LYS A 105 -8.23 2.81 -7.65
N LYS A 106 -7.39 3.38 -8.53
CA LYS A 106 -5.99 3.68 -8.25
C LYS A 106 -5.83 5.11 -7.74
N VAL A 107 -4.97 5.28 -6.73
CA VAL A 107 -4.46 6.57 -6.24
C VAL A 107 -2.95 6.46 -6.09
N GLN A 108 -2.22 7.31 -6.79
CA GLN A 108 -0.78 7.48 -6.67
C GLN A 108 -0.50 8.78 -5.91
N ALA A 109 0.34 8.71 -4.89
CA ALA A 109 0.70 9.85 -4.06
C ALA A 109 2.21 9.98 -3.92
N HIS A 110 2.73 11.17 -4.21
CA HIS A 110 4.13 11.52 -3.99
C HIS A 110 4.31 12.05 -2.56
N ASN A 111 5.22 11.44 -1.80
CA ASN A 111 5.56 11.86 -0.42
C ASN A 111 4.32 12.01 0.48
N ILE A 112 3.40 11.04 0.39
CA ILE A 112 2.18 11.08 1.18
C ILE A 112 2.52 11.10 2.66
N ARG A 113 1.91 12.04 3.38
CA ARG A 113 2.01 12.11 4.83
C ARG A 113 0.71 12.58 5.44
N LYS A 114 0.51 12.22 6.71
CA LYS A 114 -0.58 12.76 7.49
C LYS A 114 -0.27 14.20 7.87
N THR A 115 -1.15 15.12 7.49
CA THR A 115 -1.00 16.56 7.75
C THR A 115 -1.98 17.03 8.81
N TRP A 116 -1.51 17.73 9.83
CA TRP A 116 -2.40 18.42 10.78
C TRP A 116 -2.94 19.70 10.17
N LEU A 117 -4.09 19.59 9.47
CA LEU A 117 -4.71 20.70 8.72
C LEU A 117 -5.01 21.95 9.55
N PRO A 118 -5.46 21.87 10.82
CA PRO A 118 -5.63 23.05 11.66
C PRO A 118 -4.32 23.82 11.87
N GLY A 119 -3.21 23.10 12.10
CA GLY A 119 -1.88 23.73 12.24
C GLY A 119 -1.41 24.41 10.97
N GLU A 120 -1.58 23.76 9.81
CA GLU A 120 -1.23 24.37 8.52
C GLU A 120 -2.13 25.58 8.19
N ALA A 121 -3.41 25.53 8.59
CA ALA A 121 -4.31 26.66 8.44
C ALA A 121 -3.89 27.87 9.29
N LEU A 122 -3.43 27.64 10.53
CA LEU A 122 -2.89 28.68 11.41
C LEU A 122 -1.62 29.30 10.83
N ARG A 123 -0.75 28.50 10.19
CA ARG A 123 0.42 29.02 9.45
C ARG A 123 0.01 29.86 8.24
N GLY A 124 -1.11 29.53 7.59
CA GLY A 124 -1.79 30.37 6.60
C GLY A 124 -0.98 30.69 5.34
N GLY A 125 0.18 30.08 5.15
CA GLY A 125 1.15 30.43 4.10
C GLY A 125 0.70 30.06 2.68
N PRO A 126 1.42 30.54 1.66
CA PRO A 126 1.16 30.22 0.25
C PRO A 126 1.07 28.71 -0.02
N TYR A 127 1.91 27.93 0.66
CA TYR A 127 1.93 26.47 0.59
C TYR A 127 0.56 25.86 0.99
N TYR A 128 0.04 26.21 2.17
CA TYR A 128 -1.26 25.73 2.63
C TYR A 128 -2.39 26.16 1.68
N LYS A 129 -2.41 27.43 1.26
CA LYS A 129 -3.44 27.94 0.34
C LYS A 129 -3.49 27.15 -0.97
N ARG A 130 -2.31 26.78 -1.50
CA ARG A 130 -2.16 26.02 -2.74
C ARG A 130 -2.52 24.54 -2.56
N PHE A 131 -2.08 23.89 -1.49
CA PHE A 131 -2.14 22.43 -1.36
C PHE A 131 -3.16 21.90 -0.34
N ARG A 132 -3.91 22.76 0.38
CA ARG A 132 -4.92 22.34 1.38
C ARG A 132 -5.90 21.26 0.90
N LYS A 133 -6.26 21.28 -0.39
CA LYS A 133 -7.19 20.30 -0.98
C LYS A 133 -6.51 18.95 -1.16
N VAL A 134 -5.26 18.95 -1.65
CA VAL A 134 -4.45 17.73 -1.77
C VAL A 134 -4.17 17.13 -0.39
N MET A 135 -3.77 17.94 0.59
CA MET A 135 -3.55 17.48 1.98
C MET A 135 -4.79 16.83 2.61
N LYS A 136 -6.00 17.31 2.27
CA LYS A 136 -7.25 16.67 2.70
C LYS A 136 -7.41 15.28 2.10
N TYR A 137 -7.14 15.13 0.80
CA TYR A 137 -7.19 13.83 0.13
C TYR A 137 -6.11 12.87 0.65
N GLU A 138 -4.88 13.35 0.85
CA GLU A 138 -3.79 12.57 1.47
C GLU A 138 -4.20 12.04 2.85
N ASN A 139 -4.78 12.90 3.70
CA ASN A 139 -5.30 12.48 5.01
C ASN A 139 -6.40 11.41 4.90
N GLN A 140 -7.27 11.49 3.88
CA GLN A 140 -8.32 10.49 3.65
C GLN A 140 -7.73 9.14 3.23
N VAL A 141 -6.76 9.13 2.30
CA VAL A 141 -6.03 7.92 1.92
C VAL A 141 -5.32 7.32 3.14
N MET A 142 -4.61 8.15 3.91
CA MET A 142 -3.91 7.72 5.12
C MET A 142 -4.87 7.13 6.16
N HIS A 143 -6.06 7.71 6.34
CA HIS A 143 -7.04 7.17 7.27
C HIS A 143 -7.52 5.76 6.88
N ILE A 144 -7.79 5.54 5.59
CA ILE A 144 -8.18 4.22 5.06
C ILE A 144 -7.03 3.23 5.22
N PHE A 145 -5.81 3.64 4.83
CA PHE A 145 -4.60 2.82 4.96
C PHE A 145 -4.31 2.42 6.41
N GLU A 146 -4.36 3.37 7.35
CA GLU A 146 -4.24 3.11 8.80
C GLU A 146 -5.33 2.16 9.32
N GLY A 147 -6.53 2.23 8.74
CA GLY A 147 -7.61 1.28 8.98
C GLY A 147 -7.22 -0.15 8.61
N ILE A 148 -6.74 -0.34 7.39
CA ILE A 148 -6.28 -1.65 6.88
C ILE A 148 -5.10 -2.15 7.70
N ALA A 149 -4.11 -1.29 7.96
CA ALA A 149 -2.94 -1.64 8.76
C ALA A 149 -3.33 -2.08 10.19
N ARG A 150 -4.36 -1.48 10.80
CA ARG A 150 -4.89 -1.92 12.10
C ARG A 150 -5.50 -3.32 12.04
N VAL A 151 -6.26 -3.65 10.99
CA VAL A 151 -6.81 -5.00 10.81
C VAL A 151 -5.68 -6.01 10.66
N LEU A 152 -4.70 -5.73 9.79
CA LEU A 152 -3.53 -6.58 9.57
C LEU A 152 -2.68 -6.76 10.84
N LYS A 153 -2.54 -5.72 11.67
CA LYS A 153 -1.80 -5.76 12.93
C LYS A 153 -2.36 -6.78 13.91
N LYS A 154 -3.68 -7.03 13.91
CA LYS A 154 -4.30 -8.09 14.74
C LYS A 154 -3.74 -9.48 14.43
N LYS A 155 -3.14 -9.66 13.25
CA LYS A 155 -2.51 -10.90 12.76
C LYS A 155 -1.00 -10.77 12.66
N GLU A 156 -0.44 -9.86 13.45
CA GLU A 156 0.99 -9.62 13.56
C GLU A 156 1.65 -9.20 12.23
N ILE A 157 0.85 -8.75 11.25
CA ILE A 157 1.31 -8.12 10.01
C ILE A 157 1.39 -6.62 10.27
N HIS A 158 2.62 -6.11 10.38
CA HIS A 158 2.88 -4.71 10.64
C HIS A 158 3.12 -4.01 9.31
N LEU A 159 2.14 -3.23 8.86
CA LEU A 159 2.19 -2.44 7.64
C LEU A 159 2.35 -0.96 7.98
N THR A 160 3.37 -0.32 7.41
CA THR A 160 3.58 1.13 7.37
C THR A 160 3.82 1.57 5.93
N LEU A 161 3.97 2.87 5.68
CA LEU A 161 4.29 3.35 4.34
C LEU A 161 5.65 2.84 3.84
N GLU A 162 6.61 2.65 4.74
CA GLU A 162 8.00 2.34 4.40
C GLU A 162 8.33 0.85 4.59
N HIS A 163 7.57 0.14 5.43
CA HIS A 163 7.90 -1.23 5.81
C HIS A 163 6.66 -2.12 5.92
N CYS A 164 6.84 -3.39 5.56
CA CYS A 164 5.90 -4.45 5.87
C CYS A 164 6.63 -5.61 6.54
N ARG A 165 6.28 -5.90 7.80
CA ARG A 165 6.84 -7.01 8.57
C ARG A 165 5.74 -8.03 8.86
N ILE A 166 5.93 -9.24 8.36
CA ILE A 166 4.99 -10.35 8.53
C ILE A 166 5.67 -11.45 9.36
N ARG A 167 5.07 -11.84 10.50
CA ARG A 167 5.58 -12.95 11.32
C ARG A 167 5.39 -14.29 10.61
N GLU A 168 6.36 -15.19 10.77
CA GLU A 168 6.47 -16.40 9.95
C GLU A 168 5.37 -17.45 10.15
N ARG A 169 4.60 -17.37 11.23
CA ARG A 169 3.57 -18.38 11.59
C ARG A 169 2.42 -18.49 10.58
N TYR A 170 2.19 -17.48 9.74
CA TYR A 170 1.11 -17.44 8.75
C TYR A 170 1.56 -17.74 7.31
N LYS A 171 2.85 -18.08 7.12
CA LYS A 171 3.44 -18.26 5.80
C LYS A 171 2.94 -19.55 5.16
N VAL A 172 2.19 -19.44 4.06
CA VAL A 172 2.09 -20.55 3.12
C VAL A 172 3.44 -20.58 2.40
N LYS A 173 4.26 -21.60 2.70
CA LYS A 173 5.67 -21.64 2.29
C LYS A 173 5.77 -21.83 0.77
N ILE A 174 5.70 -20.74 0.02
CA ILE A 174 6.10 -20.68 -1.40
C ILE A 174 7.37 -19.84 -1.44
N THR A 175 8.50 -20.52 -1.52
CA THR A 175 9.81 -19.90 -1.73
C THR A 175 10.02 -19.84 -3.24
N TRP A 176 10.12 -18.64 -3.81
CA TRP A 176 10.53 -18.52 -5.21
C TRP A 176 12.01 -18.88 -5.29
N ILE A 177 12.33 -19.94 -6.03
CA ILE A 177 13.70 -20.31 -6.36
C ILE A 177 13.99 -19.66 -7.70
N ASP A 178 14.92 -18.72 -7.71
CA ASP A 178 15.41 -18.13 -8.94
C ASP A 178 16.20 -19.18 -9.73
N LYS A 179 15.55 -19.75 -10.74
CA LYS A 179 16.14 -20.79 -11.60
C LYS A 179 17.24 -20.24 -12.51
N THR A 180 17.38 -18.92 -12.66
CA THR A 180 18.41 -18.33 -13.53
C THR A 180 19.80 -18.36 -12.92
N LYS A 181 19.92 -18.45 -11.58
CA LYS A 181 21.20 -18.61 -10.88
C LYS A 181 21.69 -20.06 -10.73
N GLN A 182 20.93 -21.06 -11.15
CA GLN A 182 21.38 -22.45 -11.14
C GLN A 182 22.12 -22.87 -12.43
N GLN A 183 22.00 -22.10 -13.52
CA GLN A 183 22.65 -22.43 -14.80
C GLN A 183 24.09 -21.89 -14.92
N SER A 184 24.60 -21.12 -13.95
CA SER A 184 25.97 -20.61 -13.92
C SER A 184 26.95 -21.50 -13.14
N ARG A 185 26.56 -22.74 -12.82
CA ARG A 185 27.43 -23.77 -12.20
C ARG A 185 27.27 -25.12 -12.90
N ILE A 186 27.56 -25.17 -14.20
CA ILE A 186 27.95 -26.39 -14.90
C ILE A 186 29.16 -26.05 -15.77
#